data_AF-A0A0S8H9E0-F1
#
_entry.id   AF-A0A0S8H9E0-F1
#
_cell.length_a   1.000
_cell.length_b   1.000
_cell.length_c   1.000
_cell.angle_alpha   90.00
_cell.angle_beta   90.00
_cell.angle_gamma   90.00
#
_symmetry.space_group_name_H-M   'P 1'
#
loop_
_entity.id
_entity.type
_entity.pdbx_description
1 polymer ?
#
loop_
_entity_poly.entity_id
_entity_poly.type
_entity_poly.pdbx_seq_one_letter_code
_entity_poly.pdbx_strand_id
1 'polypeptide(L)'
;ELITARLGFDIVLRRADVPPTPPAKPFCLLSVRNTFEFHILGEMLSIEPERPRQPFLVRSAMRLPVGWECIEVFPSASLLNWKPGYAPIWAENDILAAVVSHQIQETRLSTLDPHVGARRYFSTLFQAYQELLDSKPDREEALQRFLAENPALLCPTHIRFWPKLPLGAHVTDFVFQEATGDYLLVELEKSTHRLFRKDGHATEKLNTASGQVLDWRRYIEDNLPTVQRELGLEGISANPRSLIVIGRSSDVSLADRRKITAIENQAPRLKICTYDDVLKNVKAAVENLLGPLWNVEGNTRIYYLRQE
;
A
#
# COMPACT_ATOMS: atom_id res chain seq x y z
N GLU A 1 8.73 -25.49 -14.88
CA GLU A 1 10.14 -25.06 -14.65
C GLU A 1 10.16 -24.15 -13.43
N LEU A 2 10.93 -24.47 -12.39
CA LEU A 2 10.81 -23.79 -11.09
C LEU A 2 11.57 -22.45 -11.01
N ILE A 3 12.58 -22.21 -11.86
CA ILE A 3 13.34 -20.96 -11.92
C ILE A 3 13.83 -20.76 -13.36
N THR A 4 13.54 -19.60 -13.96
CA THR A 4 14.13 -19.19 -15.24
C THR A 4 15.04 -17.99 -14.97
N ALA A 5 16.35 -18.23 -14.84
CA ALA A 5 17.34 -17.16 -14.78
C ALA A 5 17.70 -16.75 -16.22
N ARG A 6 17.49 -15.47 -16.58
CA ARG A 6 17.90 -14.92 -17.87
C ARG A 6 19.09 -13.99 -17.65
N LEU A 7 20.29 -14.50 -17.90
CA LEU A 7 21.43 -13.63 -18.13
C LEU A 7 21.26 -13.03 -19.54
N GLY A 8 20.73 -11.81 -19.60
CA GLY A 8 20.50 -11.12 -20.86
C GLY A 8 21.79 -10.52 -21.41
N PHE A 9 22.19 -10.96 -22.60
CA PHE A 9 23.07 -10.21 -23.48
C PHE A 9 22.20 -9.75 -24.66
N ASP A 10 21.91 -8.46 -24.77
CA ASP A 10 21.14 -7.92 -25.90
C ASP A 10 22.03 -7.84 -27.15
N ILE A 11 22.27 -9.00 -27.77
CA ILE A 11 23.06 -9.09 -29.00
C ILE A 11 22.18 -8.69 -30.19
N VAL A 12 22.18 -7.40 -30.52
CA VAL A 12 21.51 -6.88 -31.72
C VAL A 12 22.43 -6.99 -32.92
N LEU A 13 22.43 -8.13 -33.60
CA LEU A 13 23.12 -8.29 -34.89
C LEU A 13 22.29 -7.66 -36.02
N ARG A 14 22.44 -6.35 -36.24
CA ARG A 14 21.89 -5.67 -37.41
C ARG A 14 22.99 -5.40 -38.43
N ARG A 15 22.94 -6.12 -39.55
CA ARG A 15 23.71 -5.75 -40.75
C ARG A 15 22.79 -4.91 -41.63
N ALA A 16 22.95 -3.59 -41.58
CA ALA A 16 22.27 -2.71 -42.52
C ALA A 16 23.10 -2.66 -43.81
N ASP A 17 22.45 -2.85 -44.96
CA ASP A 17 23.10 -2.75 -46.27
C ASP A 17 23.62 -1.34 -46.56
N VAL A 18 23.07 -0.33 -45.86
CA VAL A 18 23.48 1.07 -45.92
C VAL A 18 23.74 1.60 -44.51
N PRO A 19 24.94 2.12 -44.19
CA PRO A 19 25.22 2.72 -42.89
C PRO A 19 24.43 4.02 -42.72
N PRO A 20 24.00 4.36 -41.49
CA PRO A 20 23.26 5.59 -41.25
C PRO A 20 24.18 6.78 -41.47
N THR A 21 23.66 7.84 -42.10
CA THR A 21 24.42 9.05 -42.38
C THR A 21 24.46 9.95 -41.15
N PRO A 22 25.61 10.59 -40.83
CA PRO A 22 25.67 11.59 -39.77
C PRO A 22 24.60 12.68 -39.94
N PRO A 23 23.94 13.13 -38.86
CA PRO A 23 24.30 12.93 -37.46
C PRO A 23 23.69 11.68 -36.81
N ALA A 24 23.08 10.74 -37.55
CA ALA A 24 22.50 9.55 -36.95
C ALA A 24 23.56 8.62 -36.32
N LYS A 25 23.20 7.98 -35.21
CA LYS A 25 24.09 7.05 -34.48
C LYS A 25 24.39 5.83 -35.36
N PRO A 26 25.67 5.40 -35.49
CA PRO A 26 26.00 4.13 -36.15
C PRO A 26 25.24 2.95 -35.54
N PHE A 27 24.89 1.95 -36.34
CA PHE A 27 24.25 0.75 -35.82
C PHE A 27 25.17 0.02 -34.84
N CYS A 28 24.66 -0.26 -33.64
CA CYS A 28 25.38 -1.08 -32.66
C CYS A 28 25.32 -2.55 -33.11
N LEU A 29 26.47 -3.20 -33.32
CA LEU A 29 26.57 -4.63 -33.67
C LEU A 29 26.36 -5.54 -32.45
N LEU A 30 26.75 -5.06 -31.28
CA LEU A 30 26.67 -5.79 -30.02
C LEU A 30 26.53 -4.76 -28.89
N SER A 31 25.49 -4.89 -28.06
CA SER A 31 25.34 -4.10 -26.84
C SER A 31 25.21 -5.07 -25.67
N VAL A 32 26.18 -5.06 -24.76
CA VAL A 32 26.15 -5.87 -23.54
C VAL A 32 25.88 -4.94 -22.38
N ARG A 33 24.73 -5.10 -21.72
CA ARG A 33 24.34 -4.29 -20.57
C ARG A 33 24.56 -5.04 -19.27
N ASN A 34 25.01 -4.33 -18.25
CA ASN A 34 25.23 -4.87 -16.92
C ASN A 34 23.90 -4.93 -16.13
N THR A 35 23.01 -5.81 -16.57
CA THR A 35 21.72 -6.04 -15.94
C THR A 35 21.46 -7.54 -15.85
N PHE A 36 21.23 -8.02 -14.63
CA PHE A 36 20.81 -9.39 -14.38
C PHE A 36 19.34 -9.40 -13.97
N GLU A 37 18.51 -10.10 -14.72
CA GLU A 37 17.08 -10.25 -14.44
C GLU A 37 16.74 -11.72 -14.29
N PHE A 38 16.06 -12.08 -13.21
CA PHE A 38 15.56 -13.44 -13.03
C PHE A 38 14.06 -13.46 -12.84
N HIS A 39 13.45 -14.52 -13.37
CA HIS A 39 12.02 -14.79 -13.32
C HIS A 39 11.79 -16.11 -12.58
N ILE A 40 10.92 -16.09 -11.57
CA ILE A 40 10.47 -17.29 -10.87
C ILE A 40 8.99 -17.42 -11.12
N LEU A 41 8.59 -18.48 -11.84
CA LEU A 41 7.20 -18.87 -11.96
C LEU A 41 6.88 -19.85 -10.83
N GLY A 42 5.82 -19.58 -10.09
CA GLY A 42 5.38 -20.40 -8.97
C GLY A 42 3.87 -20.48 -8.85
N GLU A 43 3.40 -21.32 -7.95
CA GLU A 43 1.99 -21.44 -7.58
C GLU A 43 1.86 -21.26 -6.07
N MET A 44 0.92 -20.42 -5.64
CA MET A 44 0.57 -20.32 -4.22
C MET A 44 -0.29 -21.52 -3.83
N LEU A 45 0.19 -22.28 -2.85
CA LEU A 45 -0.57 -23.35 -2.23
C LEU A 45 -1.51 -22.75 -1.17
N SER A 46 -2.80 -23.00 -1.30
CA SER A 46 -3.77 -22.69 -0.27
C SER A 46 -3.72 -23.76 0.83
N ILE A 47 -3.85 -23.33 2.09
CA ILE A 47 -4.05 -24.23 3.23
C ILE A 47 -5.46 -24.85 3.17
N GLU A 48 -6.41 -24.13 2.59
CA GLU A 48 -7.76 -24.61 2.32
C GLU A 48 -7.79 -25.33 0.96
N PRO A 49 -8.12 -26.63 0.91
CA PRO A 49 -8.01 -27.45 -0.30
C PRO A 49 -8.96 -27.01 -1.44
N GLU A 50 -10.04 -26.27 -1.12
CA GLU A 50 -11.01 -25.79 -2.10
C GLU A 50 -10.58 -24.49 -2.81
N ARG A 51 -9.57 -23.79 -2.30
CA ARG A 51 -9.10 -22.54 -2.92
C ARG A 51 -8.20 -22.87 -4.11
N PRO A 52 -8.51 -22.36 -5.32
CA PRO A 52 -7.74 -22.67 -6.52
C PRO A 52 -6.32 -22.13 -6.40
N ARG A 53 -5.35 -22.88 -6.94
CA ARG A 53 -3.93 -22.52 -6.88
C ARG A 53 -3.68 -21.24 -7.67
N GLN A 54 -3.14 -20.21 -7.02
CA GLN A 54 -2.90 -18.93 -7.68
C GLN A 54 -1.48 -18.89 -8.29
N PRO A 55 -1.32 -18.92 -9.62
CA PRO A 55 -0.01 -18.79 -10.24
C PRO A 55 0.56 -17.37 -10.05
N PHE A 56 1.88 -17.29 -9.91
CA PHE A 56 2.60 -16.03 -9.80
C PHE A 56 3.93 -16.02 -10.56
N LEU A 57 4.39 -14.81 -10.90
CA LEU A 57 5.69 -14.50 -11.50
C LEU A 57 6.46 -13.53 -10.60
N VAL A 58 7.54 -13.98 -9.98
CA VAL A 58 8.50 -13.07 -9.35
C VAL A 58 9.47 -12.59 -10.41
N ARG A 59 9.70 -11.28 -10.46
CA ARG A 59 10.74 -10.65 -11.26
C ARG A 59 11.65 -9.89 -10.32
N SER A 60 12.95 -10.06 -10.45
CA SER A 60 13.91 -9.17 -9.81
C SER A 60 15.01 -8.80 -10.79
N ALA A 61 15.44 -7.55 -10.73
CA ALA A 61 16.47 -7.00 -11.59
C ALA A 61 17.56 -6.34 -10.74
N MET A 62 18.81 -6.72 -10.97
CA MET A 62 19.98 -6.19 -10.27
C MET A 62 21.09 -5.81 -11.25
N ARG A 63 21.95 -4.88 -10.82
CA ARG A 63 23.20 -4.56 -11.51
C ARG A 63 24.33 -5.39 -10.91
N LEU A 64 25.22 -5.93 -11.74
CA LEU A 64 26.38 -6.68 -11.24
C LEU A 64 27.50 -5.70 -10.85
N PRO A 65 28.29 -5.99 -9.81
CA PRO A 65 29.37 -5.11 -9.36
C PRO A 65 30.64 -5.27 -10.23
N VAL A 66 30.53 -5.07 -11.54
CA VAL A 66 31.59 -5.39 -12.53
C VAL A 66 32.31 -4.16 -13.09
N GLY A 67 32.02 -2.95 -12.58
CA GLY A 67 32.76 -1.72 -12.92
C GLY A 67 32.45 -1.09 -14.28
N TRP A 68 31.57 -1.70 -15.08
CA TRP A 68 31.05 -1.16 -16.35
C TRP A 68 29.53 -1.22 -16.36
N GLU A 69 28.88 -0.33 -17.12
CA GLU A 69 27.42 -0.32 -17.29
C GLU A 69 26.98 -0.94 -18.61
N CYS A 70 27.72 -0.64 -19.68
CA CYS A 70 27.42 -1.12 -21.02
C CYS A 70 28.72 -1.27 -21.82
N ILE A 71 28.78 -2.29 -22.68
CA ILE A 71 29.83 -2.47 -23.68
C ILE A 71 29.13 -2.50 -25.04
N GLU A 72 29.38 -1.49 -25.86
CA GLU A 72 28.81 -1.38 -27.21
C GLU A 72 29.92 -1.53 -28.27
N VAL A 73 29.69 -2.40 -29.25
CA VAL A 73 30.57 -2.59 -30.39
C VAL A 73 29.86 -2.06 -31.62
N PHE A 74 30.50 -1.13 -32.32
CA PHE A 74 30.02 -0.55 -33.56
C PHE A 74 30.87 -1.11 -34.73
N PRO A 75 30.32 -1.21 -35.95
CA PRO A 75 31.14 -1.53 -37.11
C PRO A 75 32.17 -0.42 -37.30
N SER A 76 33.23 -0.66 -38.09
CA SER A 76 34.25 0.34 -38.41
C SER A 76 33.64 1.51 -39.19
N ALA A 77 32.94 2.40 -38.50
CA ALA A 77 32.50 3.66 -39.02
C ALA A 77 33.73 4.56 -39.14
N SER A 78 33.81 5.32 -40.23
CA SER A 78 34.81 6.37 -40.39
C SER A 78 34.86 7.24 -39.12
N LEU A 79 36.05 7.62 -38.67
CA LEU A 79 36.24 8.54 -37.53
C LEU A 79 35.45 9.84 -37.71
N LEU A 80 35.13 10.21 -38.95
CA LEU A 80 34.29 11.35 -39.30
C LEU A 80 32.85 11.26 -38.76
N ASN A 81 32.38 10.07 -38.42
CA ASN A 81 31.04 9.85 -37.86
C ASN A 81 30.99 10.05 -36.33
N TRP A 82 32.14 10.07 -35.66
CA TRP A 82 32.26 10.20 -34.21
C TRP A 82 32.65 11.64 -33.82
N LYS A 83 31.71 12.58 -33.96
CA LYS A 83 31.93 13.98 -33.58
C LYS A 83 31.29 14.29 -32.22
N PRO A 84 31.98 15.02 -31.32
CA PRO A 84 31.40 15.44 -30.04
C PRO A 84 30.04 16.13 -30.17
N GLY A 85 29.82 16.90 -31.25
CA GLY A 85 28.55 17.59 -31.51
C GLY A 85 27.35 16.66 -31.80
N TYR A 86 27.57 15.37 -32.09
CA TYR A 86 26.48 14.41 -32.28
C TYR A 86 26.08 13.69 -30.98
N ALA A 87 26.96 13.69 -29.97
CA ALA A 87 26.73 12.98 -28.72
C ALA A 87 25.43 13.38 -27.99
N PRO A 88 25.02 14.68 -27.93
CA PRO A 88 23.76 15.06 -27.30
C PRO A 88 22.53 14.43 -27.99
N ILE A 89 22.51 14.43 -29.32
CA ILE A 89 21.42 13.86 -30.13
C ILE A 89 21.35 12.34 -29.93
N TRP A 90 22.50 11.67 -29.83
CA TRP A 90 22.55 10.23 -29.56
C TRP A 90 22.06 9.89 -28.16
N ALA A 91 22.50 10.65 -27.15
CA ALA A 91 22.06 10.46 -25.78
C ALA A 91 20.54 10.65 -25.64
N GLU A 92 19.98 11.67 -26.28
CA GLU A 92 18.52 11.89 -26.29
C GLU A 92 17.77 10.70 -26.89
N ASN A 93 18.19 10.22 -28.06
CA ASN A 93 17.58 9.07 -28.71
C ASN A 93 17.72 7.79 -27.87
N ASP A 94 18.88 7.56 -27.24
CA ASP A 94 19.12 6.41 -26.38
C ASP A 94 18.21 6.44 -25.13
N ILE A 95 18.02 7.62 -24.52
CA ILE A 95 17.09 7.81 -23.40
C ILE A 95 15.66 7.53 -23.84
N LEU A 96 15.21 8.10 -24.96
CA LEU A 96 13.86 7.88 -25.49
C LEU A 96 13.61 6.41 -25.80
N ALA A 97 14.56 5.73 -26.46
CA ALA A 97 14.46 4.31 -26.74
C ALA A 97 14.39 3.47 -25.45
N ALA A 98 15.21 3.80 -24.44
CA ALA A 98 15.18 3.11 -23.14
C ALA A 98 13.83 3.30 -22.41
N VAL A 99 13.27 4.52 -22.43
CA VAL A 99 11.96 4.82 -21.84
C VAL A 99 10.86 4.03 -22.54
N VAL A 100 10.85 4.01 -23.88
CA VAL A 100 9.86 3.25 -24.66
C VAL A 100 9.97 1.75 -24.38
N SER A 101 11.17 1.18 -24.39
CA SER A 101 11.37 -0.24 -24.06
C SER A 101 10.89 -0.57 -22.64
N HIS A 102 11.20 0.29 -21.66
CA HIS A 102 10.72 0.14 -20.30
C HIS A 102 9.18 0.20 -20.22
N GLN A 103 8.54 1.16 -20.90
CA GLN A 103 7.08 1.28 -20.92
C GLN A 103 6.40 0.09 -21.57
N ILE A 104 6.93 -0.42 -22.68
CA ILE A 104 6.41 -1.63 -23.35
C ILE A 104 6.52 -2.83 -22.40
N GLN A 105 7.65 -2.98 -21.70
CA GLN A 105 7.85 -4.07 -20.74
C GLN A 105 6.90 -3.94 -19.55
N GLU A 106 6.76 -2.76 -18.95
CA GLU A 106 5.80 -2.52 -17.86
C GLU A 106 4.36 -2.78 -18.30
N THR A 107 3.99 -2.34 -19.50
CA THR A 107 2.65 -2.59 -20.05
C THR A 107 2.39 -4.08 -20.18
N ARG A 108 3.33 -4.82 -20.78
CA ARG A 108 3.24 -6.28 -20.87
C ARG A 108 3.13 -6.94 -19.50
N LEU A 109 3.95 -6.53 -18.52
CA LEU A 109 3.89 -7.09 -17.17
C LEU A 109 2.59 -6.73 -16.44
N SER A 110 2.05 -5.54 -16.67
CA SER A 110 0.75 -5.15 -16.09
C SER A 110 -0.41 -5.93 -16.69
N THR A 111 -0.32 -6.38 -17.94
CA THR A 111 -1.35 -7.24 -18.55
C THR A 111 -1.42 -8.63 -17.90
N LEU A 112 -0.31 -9.10 -17.31
CA LEU A 112 -0.28 -10.35 -16.55
C LEU A 112 -1.12 -10.23 -15.27
N ASP A 113 -1.21 -9.03 -14.72
CA ASP A 113 -1.79 -8.80 -13.40
C ASP A 113 -2.54 -7.46 -13.33
N PRO A 114 -3.88 -7.49 -13.52
CA PRO A 114 -4.70 -6.28 -13.61
C PRO A 114 -4.71 -5.45 -12.31
N HIS A 115 -4.33 -6.05 -11.18
CA HIS A 115 -4.38 -5.39 -9.87
C HIS A 115 -3.02 -4.87 -9.40
N VAL A 116 -1.98 -4.94 -10.24
CA VAL A 116 -0.61 -4.59 -9.83
C VAL A 116 -0.49 -3.15 -9.32
N GLY A 117 -1.22 -2.21 -9.95
CA GLY A 117 -1.26 -0.82 -9.50
C GLY A 117 -1.85 -0.68 -8.09
N ALA A 118 -2.99 -1.34 -7.84
CA ALA A 118 -3.64 -1.32 -6.53
C ALA A 118 -2.77 -1.96 -5.44
N ARG A 119 -2.14 -3.12 -5.72
CA ARG A 119 -1.24 -3.76 -4.75
C ARG A 119 -0.02 -2.90 -4.44
N ARG A 120 0.58 -2.24 -5.44
CA ARG A 120 1.70 -1.29 -5.22
C ARG A 120 1.26 -0.11 -4.35
N TYR A 121 0.09 0.46 -4.64
CA TYR A 121 -0.47 1.55 -3.85
C TYR A 121 -0.62 1.14 -2.37
N PHE A 122 -1.31 0.02 -2.09
CA PHE A 122 -1.52 -0.44 -0.71
C PHE A 122 -0.22 -0.85 -0.02
N SER A 123 0.72 -1.47 -0.72
CA SER A 123 2.02 -1.82 -0.15
C SER A 123 2.78 -0.58 0.30
N THR A 124 2.80 0.46 -0.54
CA THR A 124 3.43 1.75 -0.22
C THR A 124 2.71 2.45 0.93
N LEU A 125 1.37 2.44 0.93
CA LEU A 125 0.56 3.01 2.00
C LEU A 125 0.81 2.34 3.35
N PHE A 126 0.85 1.00 3.38
CA PHE A 126 1.10 0.23 4.58
C PHE A 126 2.51 0.44 5.12
N GLN A 127 3.50 0.55 4.24
CA GLN A 127 4.85 0.92 4.62
C GLN A 127 4.90 2.32 5.24
N ALA A 128 4.31 3.33 4.59
CA ALA A 128 4.28 4.70 5.11
C ALA A 128 3.56 4.78 6.46
N TYR A 129 2.47 4.03 6.65
CA TYR A 129 1.76 3.96 7.92
C TYR A 129 2.62 3.31 9.02
N GLN A 130 3.31 2.22 8.69
CA GLN A 130 4.20 1.53 9.63
C GLN A 130 5.38 2.42 10.03
N GLU A 131 6.03 3.09 9.07
CA GLU A 131 7.10 4.05 9.32
C GLU A 131 6.64 5.21 10.21
N LEU A 132 5.43 5.73 9.98
CA LEU A 132 4.84 6.75 10.84
C LEU A 132 4.64 6.24 12.26
N LEU A 133 4.15 5.01 12.46
CA LEU A 133 3.97 4.44 13.79
C LEU A 133 5.31 4.21 14.51
N ASP A 134 6.32 3.74 13.78
CA ASP A 134 7.65 3.46 14.32
C ASP A 134 8.43 4.73 14.66
N SER A 135 8.10 5.85 14.01
CA SER A 135 8.62 7.18 14.37
C SER A 135 8.13 7.67 15.74
N LYS A 136 7.14 7.00 16.34
CA LYS A 136 6.51 7.33 17.64
C LYS A 136 6.10 8.81 17.73
N PRO A 137 5.14 9.25 16.89
CA PRO A 137 4.77 10.65 16.83
C PRO A 137 4.26 11.14 18.20
N ASP A 138 4.87 12.22 18.70
CA ASP A 138 4.52 12.81 20.00
C ASP A 138 3.09 13.38 20.03
N ARG A 139 2.59 13.77 18.85
CA ARG A 139 1.26 14.35 18.65
C ARG A 139 0.38 13.41 17.85
N GLU A 140 -0.81 13.19 18.37
CA GLU A 140 -1.87 12.42 17.70
C GLU A 140 -2.26 13.01 16.35
N GLU A 141 -2.17 14.33 16.21
CA GLU A 141 -2.48 15.08 14.99
C GLU A 141 -1.75 14.55 13.74
N ALA A 142 -0.52 14.04 13.89
CA ALA A 142 0.21 13.44 12.78
C ALA A 142 -0.50 12.18 12.24
N LEU A 143 -0.97 11.31 13.13
CA LEU A 143 -1.73 10.10 12.77
C LEU A 143 -3.12 10.47 12.29
N GLN A 144 -3.77 11.44 12.94
CA GLN A 144 -5.08 11.90 12.50
C GLN A 144 -5.05 12.44 11.07
N ARG A 145 -4.07 13.30 10.74
CA ARG A 145 -3.91 13.83 9.37
C ARG A 145 -3.67 12.71 8.37
N PHE A 146 -2.77 11.78 8.70
CA PHE A 146 -2.49 10.64 7.82
C PHE A 146 -3.74 9.78 7.56
N LEU A 147 -4.56 9.54 8.58
CA LEU A 147 -5.80 8.77 8.47
C LEU A 147 -6.92 9.55 7.77
N ALA A 148 -6.94 10.88 7.88
CA ALA A 148 -7.86 11.73 7.12
C ALA A 148 -7.54 11.71 5.61
N GLU A 149 -6.26 11.64 5.24
CA GLU A 149 -5.79 11.50 3.86
C GLU A 149 -5.96 10.06 3.34
N ASN A 150 -6.00 9.07 4.24
CA ASN A 150 -6.10 7.65 3.93
C ASN A 150 -7.26 6.96 4.69
N PRO A 151 -8.51 7.41 4.52
CA PRO A 151 -9.66 6.96 5.33
C PRO A 151 -9.97 5.48 5.19
N ALA A 152 -9.59 4.88 4.06
CA ALA A 152 -9.74 3.45 3.80
C ALA A 152 -8.99 2.57 4.80
N LEU A 153 -7.99 3.10 5.53
CA LEU A 153 -7.33 2.38 6.62
C LEU A 153 -8.27 2.10 7.80
N LEU A 154 -9.18 3.03 8.12
CA LEU A 154 -10.15 2.89 9.21
C LEU A 154 -11.44 2.21 8.74
N CYS A 155 -11.94 2.59 7.56
CA CYS A 155 -13.19 2.10 7.02
C CYS A 155 -13.06 1.90 5.49
N PRO A 156 -12.64 0.73 5.00
CA PRO A 156 -12.46 0.48 3.56
C PRO A 156 -13.74 0.62 2.73
N THR A 157 -14.90 0.42 3.36
CA THR A 157 -16.24 0.35 2.75
C THR A 157 -17.01 1.68 2.83
N HIS A 158 -16.38 2.76 3.28
CA HIS A 158 -17.04 4.05 3.39
C HIS A 158 -17.42 4.62 2.01
N ILE A 159 -18.58 5.28 1.96
CA ILE A 159 -19.03 6.08 0.81
C ILE A 159 -18.93 7.58 1.10
N ARG A 160 -18.93 7.96 2.38
CA ARG A 160 -18.77 9.32 2.86
C ARG A 160 -18.14 9.32 4.24
N PHE A 161 -17.40 10.37 4.58
CA PHE A 161 -16.91 10.57 5.93
C PHE A 161 -16.89 12.04 6.31
N TRP A 162 -16.95 12.32 7.61
CA TRP A 162 -16.91 13.65 8.22
C TRP A 162 -15.76 13.68 9.23
N PRO A 163 -14.71 14.49 9.01
CA PRO A 163 -13.68 14.73 10.02
C PRO A 163 -14.20 15.74 11.06
N LYS A 164 -13.80 15.56 12.32
CA LYS A 164 -14.06 16.54 13.40
C LYS A 164 -15.52 16.98 13.51
N LEU A 165 -16.46 16.02 13.55
CA LEU A 165 -17.89 16.31 13.68
C LEU A 165 -18.29 16.53 15.16
N PRO A 166 -18.89 17.68 15.52
CA PRO A 166 -19.42 17.90 16.87
C PRO A 166 -20.66 17.04 17.15
N LEU A 167 -20.65 16.31 18.25
CA LEU A 167 -21.78 15.55 18.78
C LEU A 167 -21.92 15.87 20.28
N GLY A 168 -22.84 16.76 20.60
CA GLY A 168 -23.03 17.25 21.96
C GLY A 168 -21.83 18.07 22.45
N ALA A 169 -21.29 17.70 23.60
CA ALA A 169 -20.16 18.39 24.22
C ALA A 169 -18.78 18.00 23.64
N HIS A 170 -18.73 16.98 22.78
CA HIS A 170 -17.50 16.41 22.27
C HIS A 170 -17.46 16.42 20.75
N VAL A 171 -16.27 16.29 20.18
CA VAL A 171 -16.05 16.26 18.73
C VAL A 171 -15.43 14.90 18.38
N THR A 172 -16.05 14.17 17.46
CA THR A 172 -15.50 12.90 16.96
C THR A 172 -14.26 13.14 16.12
N ASP A 173 -13.30 12.23 16.08
CA ASP A 173 -12.24 12.34 15.07
C ASP A 173 -12.74 12.10 13.66
N PHE A 174 -13.52 11.03 13.49
CA PHE A 174 -14.17 10.72 12.21
C PHE A 174 -15.55 10.12 12.42
N VAL A 175 -16.43 10.39 11.46
CA VAL A 175 -17.67 9.65 11.25
C VAL A 175 -17.63 9.10 9.84
N PHE A 176 -17.86 7.80 9.66
CA PHE A 176 -17.97 7.16 8.35
C PHE A 176 -19.41 6.71 8.11
N GLN A 177 -19.89 6.87 6.88
CA GLN A 177 -21.06 6.19 6.35
C GLN A 177 -20.59 5.05 5.44
N GLU A 178 -20.98 3.83 5.74
CA GLU A 178 -20.66 2.64 4.95
C GLU A 178 -21.65 2.43 3.81
N ALA A 179 -21.26 1.67 2.79
CA ALA A 179 -22.14 1.31 1.67
C ALA A 179 -23.42 0.56 2.09
N THR A 180 -23.42 -0.08 3.27
CA THR A 180 -24.61 -0.72 3.86
C THR A 180 -25.61 0.27 4.46
N GLY A 181 -25.26 1.55 4.54
CA GLY A 181 -26.02 2.59 5.24
C GLY A 181 -25.71 2.69 6.74
N ASP A 182 -24.88 1.79 7.29
CA ASP A 182 -24.41 1.90 8.67
C ASP A 182 -23.43 3.06 8.85
N TYR A 183 -23.33 3.53 10.09
CA TYR A 183 -22.38 4.55 10.49
C TYR A 183 -21.37 4.02 11.50
N LEU A 184 -20.13 4.47 11.35
CA LEU A 184 -19.01 4.19 12.26
C LEU A 184 -18.46 5.51 12.82
N LEU A 185 -18.59 5.68 14.14
CA LEU A 185 -17.93 6.77 14.88
C LEU A 185 -16.51 6.34 15.27
N VAL A 186 -15.52 7.20 15.12
CA VAL A 186 -14.12 6.90 15.45
C VAL A 186 -13.57 7.93 16.43
N GLU A 187 -12.97 7.43 17.52
CA GLU A 187 -12.08 8.18 18.41
C GLU A 187 -10.66 7.65 18.26
N LEU A 188 -9.71 8.54 18.06
CA LEU A 188 -8.29 8.27 18.06
C LEU A 188 -7.68 8.72 19.39
N GLU A 189 -6.71 7.95 19.82
CA GLU A 189 -5.82 8.31 20.93
C GLU A 189 -4.38 8.12 20.46
N LYS A 190 -3.40 8.62 21.21
CA LYS A 190 -1.99 8.47 20.81
C LYS A 190 -1.57 7.01 20.64
N SER A 191 -0.75 6.74 19.62
CA SER A 191 -0.13 5.43 19.43
C SER A 191 0.83 5.06 20.57
N THR A 192 1.34 6.04 21.32
CA THR A 192 2.21 5.82 22.48
C THR A 192 1.47 5.59 23.80
N HIS A 193 0.14 5.73 23.82
CA HIS A 193 -0.66 5.43 25.01
C HIS A 193 -0.73 3.92 25.26
N ARG A 194 -0.68 3.54 26.54
CA ARG A 194 -0.99 2.17 26.97
C ARG A 194 -2.49 2.06 27.22
N LEU A 195 -3.06 0.91 26.88
CA LEU A 195 -4.47 0.62 27.16
C LEU A 195 -4.69 0.23 28.63
N PHE A 196 -3.72 -0.47 29.22
CA PHE A 196 -3.77 -0.96 30.59
C PHE A 196 -2.54 -0.54 31.38
N ARG A 197 -2.74 -0.28 32.67
CA ARG A 197 -1.68 -0.05 33.65
C ARG A 197 -1.05 -1.38 34.04
N LYS A 198 0.10 -1.33 34.73
CA LYS A 198 0.82 -2.55 35.18
C LYS A 198 0.01 -3.40 36.16
N ASP A 199 -0.91 -2.80 36.89
CA ASP A 199 -1.86 -3.47 37.80
C ASP A 199 -3.02 -4.15 37.05
N GLY A 200 -3.10 -3.97 35.73
CA GLY A 200 -4.11 -4.55 34.87
C GLY A 200 -5.40 -3.74 34.74
N HIS A 201 -5.52 -2.57 35.37
CA HIS A 201 -6.67 -1.68 35.17
C HIS A 201 -6.54 -0.87 33.88
N ALA A 202 -7.68 -0.54 33.26
CA ALA A 202 -7.72 0.36 32.10
C ALA A 202 -7.08 1.71 32.45
N THR A 203 -6.36 2.31 31.50
CA THR A 203 -5.81 3.65 31.68
C THR A 203 -6.92 4.70 31.66
N GLU A 204 -6.63 5.86 32.24
CA GLU A 204 -7.51 7.04 32.17
C GLU A 204 -7.87 7.37 30.73
N LYS A 205 -6.89 7.29 29.80
CA LYS A 205 -7.10 7.52 28.37
C LYS A 205 -8.13 6.59 27.75
N LEU A 206 -8.03 5.29 28.00
CA LEU A 206 -9.03 4.34 27.50
C LEU A 206 -10.42 4.58 28.10
N ASN A 207 -10.49 4.93 29.39
CA ASN A 207 -11.76 5.26 30.03
C ASN A 207 -12.38 6.55 29.48
N THR A 208 -11.59 7.60 29.24
CA THR A 208 -12.02 8.86 28.64
C THR A 208 -12.57 8.62 27.23
N ALA A 209 -11.82 7.94 26.36
CA ALA A 209 -12.26 7.61 25.00
C ALA A 209 -13.57 6.80 24.99
N SER A 210 -13.69 5.84 25.92
CA SER A 210 -14.92 5.04 26.08
C SER A 210 -16.10 5.91 26.55
N GLY A 211 -15.86 6.86 27.45
CA GLY A 211 -16.85 7.84 27.90
C GLY A 211 -17.33 8.74 26.76
N GLN A 212 -16.41 9.29 25.96
CA GLN A 212 -16.75 10.13 24.80
C GLN A 212 -17.64 9.38 23.81
N VAL A 213 -17.32 8.12 23.50
CA VAL A 213 -18.17 7.29 22.63
C VAL A 213 -19.58 7.12 23.19
N LEU A 214 -19.71 6.86 24.50
CA LEU A 214 -21.02 6.72 25.14
C LEU A 214 -21.81 8.04 25.10
N ASP A 215 -21.13 9.17 25.31
CA ASP A 215 -21.76 10.48 25.29
C ASP A 215 -22.22 10.88 23.87
N TRP A 216 -21.45 10.53 22.83
CA TRP A 216 -21.92 10.70 21.45
C TRP A 216 -23.16 9.86 21.15
N ARG A 217 -23.19 8.59 21.60
CA ARG A 217 -24.35 7.72 21.38
C ARG A 217 -25.59 8.26 22.07
N ARG A 218 -25.47 8.70 23.32
CA ARG A 218 -26.57 9.37 24.04
C ARG A 218 -27.03 10.62 23.31
N TYR A 219 -26.10 11.46 22.87
CA TYR A 219 -26.46 12.65 22.10
C TYR A 219 -27.21 12.33 20.81
N ILE A 220 -26.77 11.30 20.05
CA ILE A 220 -27.45 10.86 18.84
C ILE A 220 -28.84 10.30 19.16
N GLU A 221 -28.97 9.49 20.21
CA GLU A 221 -30.24 8.94 20.66
C GLU A 221 -31.24 10.04 21.04
N ASP A 222 -30.81 11.02 21.82
CA ASP A 222 -31.63 12.14 22.28
C ASP A 222 -31.97 13.15 21.16
N ASN A 223 -31.15 13.23 20.12
CA ASN A 223 -31.25 14.25 19.06
C ASN A 223 -31.35 13.67 17.65
N LEU A 224 -31.83 12.43 17.50
CA LEU A 224 -31.75 11.67 16.25
C LEU A 224 -32.30 12.43 15.02
N PRO A 225 -33.49 13.07 15.06
CA PRO A 225 -34.01 13.81 13.91
C PRO A 225 -33.18 15.04 13.53
N THR A 226 -32.51 15.65 14.50
CA THR A 226 -31.61 16.79 14.30
C THR A 226 -30.28 16.31 13.70
N VAL A 227 -29.70 15.25 14.25
CA VAL A 227 -28.47 14.64 13.72
C VAL A 227 -28.65 14.19 12.27
N GLN A 228 -29.76 13.53 11.95
CA GLN A 228 -30.02 13.09 10.57
C GLN A 228 -30.16 14.24 9.58
N ARG A 229 -30.90 15.30 9.96
CA ARG A 229 -31.21 16.40 9.03
C ARG A 229 -30.15 17.49 8.99
N GLU A 230 -29.74 17.99 10.16
CA GLU A 230 -28.87 19.17 10.26
C GLU A 230 -27.39 18.81 10.14
N LEU A 231 -26.98 17.65 10.65
CA LEU A 231 -25.59 17.17 10.50
C LEU A 231 -25.39 16.33 9.23
N GLY A 232 -26.46 16.09 8.46
CA GLY A 232 -26.43 15.35 7.20
C GLY A 232 -26.10 13.87 7.36
N LEU A 233 -26.31 13.29 8.55
CA LEU A 233 -26.11 11.87 8.83
C LEU A 233 -27.39 11.07 8.57
N GLU A 234 -27.95 11.20 7.37
CA GLU A 234 -29.21 10.57 7.00
C GLU A 234 -29.15 9.04 7.20
N GLY A 235 -30.17 8.49 7.87
CA GLY A 235 -30.27 7.05 8.14
C GLY A 235 -29.39 6.54 9.29
N ILE A 236 -28.64 7.39 10.00
CA ILE A 236 -27.90 6.95 11.18
C ILE A 236 -28.84 6.35 12.22
N SER A 237 -28.44 5.23 12.83
CA SER A 237 -29.17 4.60 13.94
C SER A 237 -28.87 5.30 15.27
N ALA A 238 -29.77 5.20 16.25
CA ALA A 238 -29.53 5.69 17.63
C ALA A 238 -28.30 5.05 18.31
N ASN A 239 -27.92 3.83 17.91
CA ASN A 239 -26.76 3.12 18.44
C ASN A 239 -25.78 2.74 17.31
N PRO A 240 -25.06 3.70 16.70
CA PRO A 240 -24.15 3.43 15.59
C PRO A 240 -22.94 2.60 16.03
N ARG A 241 -22.20 2.04 15.08
CA ARG A 241 -20.92 1.37 15.38
C ARG A 241 -19.93 2.40 15.88
N SER A 242 -19.01 1.98 16.75
CA SER A 242 -17.95 2.86 17.24
C SER A 242 -16.61 2.12 17.29
N LEU A 243 -15.54 2.83 16.98
CA LEU A 243 -14.18 2.33 16.99
C LEU A 243 -13.31 3.29 17.81
N ILE A 244 -12.59 2.74 18.79
CA ILE A 244 -11.51 3.44 19.48
C ILE A 244 -10.20 2.87 18.97
N VAL A 245 -9.28 3.74 18.53
CA VAL A 245 -7.94 3.35 18.10
C VAL A 245 -6.91 3.95 19.06
N ILE A 246 -6.21 3.11 19.81
CA ILE A 246 -5.30 3.53 20.87
C ILE A 246 -4.08 2.61 20.95
N GLY A 247 -2.89 3.18 21.13
CA GLY A 247 -1.70 2.40 21.47
C GLY A 247 -1.16 1.46 20.37
N ARG A 248 -0.12 0.69 20.74
CA ARG A 248 0.49 -0.36 19.90
C ARG A 248 0.18 -1.73 20.46
N SER A 249 0.08 -2.72 19.59
CA SER A 249 -0.12 -4.13 19.94
C SER A 249 1.01 -4.71 20.79
N SER A 250 2.23 -4.17 20.68
CA SER A 250 3.39 -4.55 21.51
C SER A 250 3.19 -4.33 23.00
N ASP A 251 2.29 -3.41 23.38
CA ASP A 251 1.96 -3.09 24.77
C ASP A 251 0.70 -3.82 25.28
N VAL A 252 0.11 -4.73 24.50
CA VAL A 252 -1.13 -5.45 24.83
C VAL A 252 -0.86 -6.94 25.02
N SER A 253 -0.97 -7.42 26.26
CA SER A 253 -0.83 -8.85 26.56
C SER A 253 -2.07 -9.67 26.17
N LEU A 254 -1.96 -11.01 26.16
CA LEU A 254 -3.12 -11.89 25.97
C LEU A 254 -4.20 -11.70 27.05
N ALA A 255 -3.81 -11.37 28.28
CA ALA A 255 -4.76 -11.07 29.36
C ALA A 255 -5.50 -9.75 29.10
N ASP A 256 -4.79 -8.75 28.56
CA ASP A 256 -5.38 -7.45 28.20
C ASP A 256 -6.35 -7.59 27.02
N ARG A 257 -6.05 -8.45 26.03
CA ARG A 257 -7.01 -8.78 24.96
C ARG A 257 -8.33 -9.31 25.50
N ARG A 258 -8.30 -10.16 26.52
CA ARG A 258 -9.53 -10.67 27.17
C ARG A 258 -10.32 -9.54 27.86
N LYS A 259 -9.63 -8.58 28.47
CA LYS A 259 -10.28 -7.41 29.08
C LYS A 259 -10.90 -6.48 28.04
N ILE A 260 -10.20 -6.26 26.92
CA ILE A 260 -10.77 -5.52 25.78
C ILE A 260 -12.07 -6.18 25.33
N THR A 261 -12.08 -7.50 25.11
CA THR A 261 -13.29 -8.23 24.75
C THR A 261 -14.39 -8.10 25.81
N ALA A 262 -14.05 -8.10 27.11
CA ALA A 262 -15.03 -7.88 28.16
C ALA A 262 -15.67 -6.47 28.10
N ILE A 263 -14.87 -5.44 27.80
CA ILE A 263 -15.37 -4.06 27.60
C ILE A 263 -16.26 -3.99 26.36
N GLU A 264 -15.84 -4.57 25.24
CA GLU A 264 -16.63 -4.62 23.99
C GLU A 264 -17.97 -5.35 24.19
N ASN A 265 -18.00 -6.41 25.00
CA ASN A 265 -19.24 -7.12 25.32
C ASN A 265 -20.20 -6.30 26.19
N GLN A 266 -19.69 -5.39 27.03
CA GLN A 266 -20.52 -4.48 27.84
C GLN A 266 -21.08 -3.32 27.01
N ALA A 267 -20.41 -2.94 25.92
CA ALA A 267 -20.85 -1.88 25.01
C ALA A 267 -21.01 -2.43 23.58
N PRO A 268 -22.17 -3.04 23.25
CA PRO A 268 -22.40 -3.61 21.93
C PRO A 268 -22.10 -2.62 20.80
N ARG A 269 -21.54 -3.13 19.70
CA ARG A 269 -21.06 -2.34 18.53
C ARG A 269 -19.89 -1.39 18.81
N LEU A 270 -19.29 -1.41 20.02
CA LEU A 270 -17.97 -0.81 20.26
C LEU A 270 -16.87 -1.80 19.86
N LYS A 271 -15.85 -1.29 19.18
CA LYS A 271 -14.60 -1.98 18.93
C LYS A 271 -13.44 -1.17 19.48
N ILE A 272 -12.49 -1.83 20.14
CA ILE A 272 -11.25 -1.22 20.59
C ILE A 272 -10.10 -1.92 19.88
N CYS A 273 -9.33 -1.13 19.14
CA CYS A 273 -8.20 -1.60 18.33
C CYS A 273 -6.93 -0.84 18.71
N THR A 274 -5.79 -1.49 18.54
CA THR A 274 -4.51 -0.79 18.41
C THR A 274 -4.29 -0.31 16.99
N TYR A 275 -3.36 0.61 16.77
CA TYR A 275 -2.99 1.04 15.42
C TYR A 275 -2.45 -0.13 14.57
N ASP A 276 -1.81 -1.12 15.20
CA ASP A 276 -1.40 -2.36 14.51
C ASP A 276 -2.59 -3.23 14.10
N ASP A 277 -3.64 -3.27 14.92
CA ASP A 277 -4.87 -4.00 14.57
C ASP A 277 -5.56 -3.36 13.37
N VAL A 278 -5.57 -2.02 13.29
CA VAL A 278 -6.07 -1.28 12.12
C VAL A 278 -5.32 -1.72 10.86
N LEU A 279 -3.98 -1.67 10.88
CA LEU A 279 -3.15 -2.13 9.75
C LEU A 279 -3.41 -3.59 9.39
N LYS A 280 -3.45 -4.47 10.39
CA LYS A 280 -3.69 -5.91 10.19
C LYS A 280 -5.05 -6.16 9.53
N ASN A 281 -6.09 -5.49 9.99
CA ASN A 281 -7.45 -5.68 9.48
C ASN A 281 -7.59 -5.19 8.04
N VAL A 282 -7.10 -3.99 7.73
CA VAL A 282 -7.14 -3.46 6.35
C VAL A 282 -6.25 -4.28 5.43
N LYS A 283 -5.07 -4.71 5.88
CA LYS A 283 -4.19 -5.58 5.09
C LYS A 283 -4.89 -6.89 4.74
N ALA A 284 -5.53 -7.55 5.72
CA ALA A 284 -6.27 -8.77 5.46
C ALA A 284 -7.44 -8.55 4.47
N ALA A 285 -8.17 -7.44 4.59
CA ALA A 285 -9.25 -7.10 3.66
C ALA A 285 -8.71 -6.91 2.23
N VAL A 286 -7.62 -6.14 2.08
CA VAL A 286 -6.99 -5.91 0.77
C VAL A 286 -6.40 -7.20 0.20
N GLU A 287 -5.76 -8.04 1.02
CA GLU A 287 -5.21 -9.33 0.57
C GLU A 287 -6.29 -10.32 0.14
N ASN A 288 -7.47 -10.27 0.75
CA ASN A 288 -8.61 -11.07 0.31
C ASN A 288 -9.15 -10.61 -1.06
N LEU A 289 -9.05 -9.31 -1.37
CA LEU A 289 -9.51 -8.73 -2.64
C LEU A 289 -8.47 -8.84 -3.76
N LEU A 290 -7.20 -8.60 -3.43
CA LEU A 290 -6.12 -8.45 -4.41
C LEU A 290 -5.14 -9.63 -4.39
N GLY A 291 -5.27 -10.57 -3.46
CA GLY A 291 -4.23 -11.56 -3.17
C GLY A 291 -3.11 -10.99 -2.30
N PRO A 292 -2.14 -11.82 -1.89
CA PRO A 292 -1.13 -11.46 -0.90
C PRO A 292 -0.33 -10.20 -1.27
N LEU A 293 -0.07 -9.36 -0.27
CA LEU A 293 0.74 -8.16 -0.39
C LEU A 293 2.11 -8.44 0.20
N TRP A 294 3.03 -8.82 -0.68
CA TRP A 294 4.41 -9.05 -0.28
C TRP A 294 5.13 -7.72 -0.13
N ASN A 295 5.79 -7.54 1.02
CA ASN A 295 6.78 -6.50 1.16
C ASN A 295 8.05 -7.00 0.46
N VAL A 296 8.21 -6.63 -0.81
CA VAL A 296 9.37 -6.98 -1.62
C VAL A 296 10.40 -5.87 -1.50
N GLU A 297 11.59 -6.20 -1.00
CA GLU A 297 12.70 -5.25 -0.93
C GLU A 297 13.34 -5.04 -2.32
N GLY A 298 13.77 -3.81 -2.57
CA GLY A 298 14.50 -3.43 -3.78
C GLY A 298 13.66 -3.50 -5.06
N ASN A 299 14.26 -4.01 -6.14
CA ASN A 299 13.63 -4.05 -7.46
C ASN A 299 12.81 -5.33 -7.72
N THR A 300 12.53 -6.10 -6.67
CA THR A 300 11.76 -7.34 -6.77
C THR A 300 10.26 -7.02 -6.90
N ARG A 301 9.56 -7.73 -7.77
CA ARG A 301 8.14 -7.53 -8.06
C ARG A 301 7.44 -8.87 -8.23
N ILE A 302 6.19 -8.94 -7.77
CA ILE A 302 5.37 -10.15 -7.84
C ILE A 302 4.12 -9.89 -8.70
N TYR A 303 4.08 -10.66 -9.77
CA TYR A 303 3.08 -10.92 -10.79
C TYR A 303 1.99 -11.90 -10.36
N TYR A 304 0.72 -11.55 -10.13
CA TYR A 304 -0.34 -12.57 -9.99
C TYR A 304 -1.02 -12.82 -11.32
N LEU A 305 -0.79 -13.99 -11.91
CA LEU A 305 -1.26 -14.32 -13.25
C LEU A 305 -2.77 -14.64 -13.20
N ARG A 306 -3.53 -14.20 -14.20
CA ARG A 306 -4.91 -14.66 -14.36
C ARG A 306 -4.93 -16.18 -14.54
N GLN A 307 -5.82 -16.84 -13.82
CA GLN A 307 -6.20 -18.21 -14.17
C GLN A 307 -7.01 -18.11 -15.48
N GLU A 308 -6.57 -18.83 -16.50
CA GLU A 308 -7.36 -19.04 -17.73
C GLU A 308 -8.58 -19.92 -17.47
#